data_AF-A0A1I3LQM7-F1
#
_entry.id   AF-A0A1I3LQM7-F1
#
_cell.length_a   1.000
_cell.length_b   1.000
_cell.length_c   1.000
_cell.angle_alpha   90.00
_cell.angle_beta   90.00
_cell.angle_gamma   90.00
#
_symmetry.space_group_name_H-M   'P 1'
#
loop_
_entity.id
_entity.type
_entity.pdbx_description
1 polymer ?
#
loop_
_entity_poly.entity_id
_entity_poly.type
_entity_poly.pdbx_seq_one_letter_code
_entity_poly.pdbx_strand_id
1 'polypeptide(L)'
;MTHTFKAALLVMALGMAVPAAHAEIDGHGPDAWRVTGVPGNDVLNARMGPGTNYPVIETFAHNERNMQQITCVPFYTAAHYMAMTQAQISALPPRWCLMRNKAMSKAGWVAQRYITPDGSEPIAAATKSRPTQPAPEPYAAAPGIDPVAQAQDLVRELYERQFQSENSNLPSAFDPAVSRNYFTDDIVAWLASGNVGAHPLYGAQDFDGAIEDPMPDPDQPMLRGMITINVDFTNFGKDQRAVFYLRADTTKPGAPLRIFRVEHDGWSYP
;
A
#
# COMPACT_ATOMS: atom_id res chain seq x y z
N MET A 1 -53.86 34.29 -48.47
CA MET A 1 -52.94 33.74 -49.50
C MET A 1 -51.68 34.56 -49.40
N THR A 2 -50.51 34.08 -48.99
CA THR A 2 -49.86 32.78 -49.20
C THR A 2 -48.82 32.57 -48.09
N HIS A 3 -48.66 31.31 -47.65
CA HIS A 3 -47.58 30.90 -46.76
C HIS A 3 -46.27 30.74 -47.53
N THR A 4 -45.15 31.15 -46.95
CA THR A 4 -43.83 30.62 -47.28
C THR A 4 -43.00 30.45 -46.00
N PHE A 5 -42.68 29.19 -45.73
CA PHE A 5 -41.78 28.69 -44.69
C PHE A 5 -40.36 29.26 -44.84
N LYS A 6 -39.72 29.61 -43.72
CA LYS A 6 -38.26 29.49 -43.57
C LYS A 6 -37.96 28.86 -42.22
N ALA A 7 -37.53 27.60 -42.27
CA ALA A 7 -36.95 26.90 -41.15
C ALA A 7 -35.58 27.51 -40.83
N ALA A 8 -35.33 27.84 -39.57
CA ALA A 8 -34.01 28.15 -39.06
C ALA A 8 -33.65 27.11 -38.01
N LEU A 9 -32.67 26.26 -38.33
CA LEU A 9 -32.02 25.33 -37.40
C LEU A 9 -31.36 26.13 -36.28
N LEU A 10 -31.72 25.87 -35.02
CA LEU A 10 -30.96 26.32 -33.87
C LEU A 10 -29.98 25.19 -33.48
N VAL A 11 -28.68 25.45 -33.67
CA VAL A 11 -27.58 24.57 -33.24
C VAL A 11 -27.45 24.71 -31.72
N MET A 12 -27.78 23.64 -30.99
CA MET A 12 -27.59 23.57 -29.54
C MET A 12 -26.14 23.14 -29.27
N ALA A 13 -25.26 24.12 -29.01
CA ALA A 13 -23.88 23.87 -28.61
C ALA A 13 -23.87 23.41 -27.14
N LEU A 14 -23.73 22.10 -26.93
CA LEU A 14 -23.57 21.50 -25.61
C LEU A 14 -22.11 21.68 -25.17
N GLY A 15 -21.84 22.73 -24.39
CA GLY A 15 -20.54 22.96 -23.77
C GLY A 15 -20.26 21.87 -22.73
N MET A 16 -19.35 20.95 -23.05
CA MET A 16 -18.83 19.99 -22.09
C MET A 16 -17.93 20.73 -21.08
N ALA A 17 -18.44 20.96 -19.88
CA ALA A 17 -17.62 21.30 -18.74
C ALA A 17 -16.81 20.04 -18.36
N VAL A 18 -15.53 20.03 -18.70
CA VAL A 18 -14.59 19.00 -18.24
C VAL A 18 -14.29 19.30 -16.77
N PRO A 19 -14.65 18.42 -15.81
CA PRO A 19 -14.14 18.57 -14.46
C PRO A 19 -12.63 18.34 -14.52
N ALA A 20 -11.85 19.28 -13.99
CA ALA A 20 -10.44 19.07 -13.75
C ALA A 20 -10.30 17.87 -12.81
N ALA A 21 -9.93 16.71 -13.34
CA ALA A 21 -9.43 15.62 -12.54
C ALA A 21 -8.15 16.13 -11.88
N HIS A 22 -8.23 16.42 -10.59
CA HIS A 22 -7.04 16.55 -9.77
C HIS A 22 -6.37 15.17 -9.79
N ALA A 23 -5.18 15.11 -10.40
CA ALA A 23 -4.29 13.98 -10.21
C ALA A 23 -3.91 13.97 -8.73
N GLU A 24 -4.61 13.15 -7.95
CA GLU A 24 -4.14 12.70 -6.65
C GLU A 24 -2.97 11.76 -6.96
N ILE A 25 -1.74 12.24 -6.71
CA ILE A 25 -0.57 11.38 -6.63
C ILE A 25 -0.77 10.57 -5.35
N ASP A 26 -1.63 9.56 -5.39
CA ASP A 26 -1.90 8.71 -4.26
C ASP A 26 -0.91 7.54 -4.28
N GLY A 27 0.28 7.83 -3.75
CA GLY A 27 1.08 6.78 -3.13
C GLY A 27 0.39 6.40 -1.84
N HIS A 28 -0.61 5.51 -1.94
CA HIS A 28 -1.49 5.03 -0.87
C HIS A 28 -0.70 4.37 0.28
N GLY A 29 -0.01 5.18 1.07
CA GLY A 29 0.23 4.89 2.47
C GLY A 29 -1.11 4.94 3.23
N PRO A 30 -1.18 4.36 4.43
CA PRO A 30 -2.43 4.16 5.16
C PRO A 30 -3.26 5.43 5.34
N ASP A 31 -4.58 5.28 5.17
CA ASP A 31 -5.59 6.35 5.21
C ASP A 31 -5.63 7.13 6.54
N ALA A 32 -5.04 6.57 7.60
CA ALA A 32 -4.93 7.18 8.91
C ALA A 32 -3.67 6.71 9.62
N TRP A 33 -3.08 7.59 10.43
CA TRP A 33 -1.91 7.34 11.26
C TRP A 33 -2.20 7.63 12.72
N ARG A 34 -1.44 7.01 13.62
CA ARG A 34 -1.49 7.26 15.05
C ARG A 34 -0.12 7.44 15.68
N VAL A 35 -0.07 8.17 16.80
CA VAL A 35 1.12 8.27 17.65
C VAL A 35 1.33 6.97 18.43
N THR A 36 2.54 6.45 18.44
CA THR A 36 2.97 5.28 19.24
C THR A 36 4.30 5.55 19.93
N GLY A 37 4.65 4.73 20.93
CA GLY A 37 5.95 4.82 21.62
C GLY A 37 6.13 6.06 22.51
N VAL A 38 5.08 6.87 22.69
CA VAL A 38 5.05 8.01 23.63
C VAL A 38 4.28 7.59 24.89
N PRO A 39 4.79 7.82 26.11
CA PRO A 39 4.07 7.53 27.36
C PRO A 39 2.73 8.27 27.49
N GLY A 40 1.78 7.72 28.25
CA GLY A 40 0.45 8.31 28.42
C GLY A 40 0.40 9.68 29.10
N ASN A 41 1.48 10.05 29.78
CA ASN A 41 1.68 11.35 30.44
C ASN A 41 2.64 12.27 29.67
N ASP A 42 2.91 11.96 28.39
CA ASP A 42 3.84 12.70 27.54
C ASP A 42 3.21 12.99 26.16
N VAL A 43 3.91 13.77 25.35
CA VAL A 43 3.47 14.21 24.01
C VAL A 43 4.55 13.97 22.96
N LEU A 44 4.11 13.76 21.71
CA LEU A 44 5.02 13.73 20.58
C LEU A 44 5.31 15.17 20.13
N ASN A 45 6.56 15.59 20.26
CA ASN A 45 7.00 16.89 19.76
C ASN A 45 7.00 16.93 18.23
N ALA A 46 6.27 17.90 17.65
CA ALA A 46 6.27 18.21 16.23
C ALA A 46 7.08 19.49 15.95
N ARG A 47 8.01 19.38 15.00
CA ARG A 47 9.06 20.39 14.79
C ARG A 47 8.89 21.15 13.48
N MET A 48 9.50 22.32 13.42
CA MET A 48 9.52 23.19 12.23
C MET A 48 10.16 22.50 11.01
N GLY A 49 11.12 21.61 11.25
CA GLY A 49 11.85 20.89 10.21
C GLY A 49 12.24 19.47 10.64
N PRO A 50 12.75 18.66 9.70
CA PRO A 50 13.10 17.26 9.93
C PRO A 50 14.40 17.14 10.72
N GLY A 51 14.28 17.03 12.04
CA GLY A 51 15.44 16.87 12.92
C GLY A 51 15.24 17.48 14.30
N THR A 52 16.02 17.01 15.27
CA THR A 52 16.01 17.54 16.65
C THR A 52 16.60 18.95 16.76
N ASN A 53 17.31 19.43 15.73
CA ASN A 53 17.89 20.77 15.68
C ASN A 53 16.87 21.87 15.36
N TYR A 54 15.67 21.50 14.89
CA TYR A 54 14.58 22.44 14.65
C TYR A 54 13.77 22.67 15.92
N PRO A 55 13.24 23.89 16.15
CA PRO A 55 12.37 24.14 17.29
C PRO A 55 11.10 23.30 17.23
N VAL A 56 10.58 22.96 18.41
CA VAL A 56 9.23 22.38 18.55
C VAL A 56 8.22 23.50 18.33
N ILE A 57 7.26 23.27 17.45
CA ILE A 57 6.21 24.25 17.09
C ILE A 57 4.81 23.75 17.41
N GLU A 58 4.66 22.45 17.63
CA GLU A 58 3.38 21.81 17.94
C GLU A 58 3.63 20.49 18.69
N THR A 59 2.57 19.91 19.26
CA THR A 59 2.58 18.62 19.93
C THR A 59 1.37 17.78 19.51
N PHE A 60 1.60 16.48 19.34
CA PHE A 60 0.53 15.48 19.22
C PHE A 60 0.40 14.72 20.54
N ALA A 61 -0.84 14.46 20.96
CA ALA A 61 -1.12 13.74 22.19
C ALA A 61 -0.62 12.28 22.11
N HIS A 62 -0.40 11.67 23.27
CA HIS A 62 -0.28 10.22 23.35
C HIS A 62 -1.44 9.54 22.60
N ASN A 63 -1.10 8.60 21.72
CA ASN A 63 -2.07 7.83 20.94
C ASN A 63 -3.05 8.72 20.13
N GLU A 64 -2.63 9.93 19.73
CA GLU A 64 -3.41 10.75 18.80
C GLU A 64 -3.58 9.96 17.49
N ARG A 65 -4.81 9.92 16.97
CA ARG A 65 -5.26 9.05 15.87
C ARG A 65 -5.82 9.86 14.72
N ASN A 66 -6.12 9.21 13.60
CA ASN A 66 -6.62 9.85 12.38
C ASN A 66 -5.69 10.99 11.90
N MET A 67 -4.39 10.84 12.11
CA MET A 67 -3.38 11.75 11.58
C MET A 67 -3.14 11.43 10.10
N GLN A 68 -2.73 12.43 9.34
CA GLN A 68 -2.33 12.26 7.95
C GLN A 68 -0.83 12.47 7.81
N GLN A 69 -0.17 11.52 7.14
CA GLN A 69 1.21 11.68 6.67
C GLN A 69 1.20 12.43 5.34
N ILE A 70 1.92 13.55 5.27
CA ILE A 70 2.02 14.36 4.05
C ILE A 70 3.24 13.96 3.24
N THR A 71 4.39 13.80 3.89
CA THR A 71 5.64 13.36 3.26
C THR A 71 6.63 12.93 4.33
N CYS A 72 7.66 12.18 3.95
CA CYS A 72 8.77 11.83 4.83
C CYS A 72 10.12 12.11 4.17
N VAL A 73 11.11 12.45 4.99
CA VAL A 73 12.49 12.73 4.58
C VAL A 73 13.50 12.00 5.48
N PRO A 74 14.71 11.72 4.98
CA PRO A 74 15.09 11.85 3.57
C PRO A 74 14.29 10.92 2.67
N PHE A 75 13.98 11.44 1.48
CA PHE A 75 13.35 10.67 0.44
C PHE A 75 14.39 9.77 -0.20
N TYR A 76 14.06 8.49 -0.31
CA TYR A 76 14.77 7.52 -1.12
C TYR A 76 13.73 6.86 -2.01
N THR A 77 14.03 6.70 -3.29
CA THR A 77 13.24 5.81 -4.14
C THR A 77 13.40 4.37 -3.63
N ALA A 78 12.41 3.51 -3.87
CA ALA A 78 12.52 2.10 -3.53
C ALA A 78 13.80 1.48 -4.13
N ALA A 79 14.01 1.70 -5.44
CA ALA A 79 15.22 1.26 -6.14
C ALA A 79 16.53 1.76 -5.50
N HIS A 80 16.59 3.03 -5.05
CA HIS A 80 17.80 3.56 -4.43
C HIS A 80 18.06 2.96 -3.04
N TYR A 81 17.01 2.75 -2.25
CA TYR A 81 17.14 2.09 -0.95
C TYR A 81 17.54 0.63 -1.10
N MET A 82 16.96 -0.09 -2.07
CA MET A 82 17.26 -1.50 -2.32
C MET A 82 18.68 -1.73 -2.85
N ALA A 83 19.26 -0.76 -3.56
CA ALA A 83 20.66 -0.83 -3.99
C ALA A 83 21.68 -0.59 -2.86
N MET A 84 21.24 -0.27 -1.64
CA MET A 84 22.13 -0.05 -0.50
C MET A 84 22.50 -1.35 0.20
N THR A 85 23.79 -1.48 0.54
CA THR A 85 24.27 -2.51 1.47
C THR A 85 23.66 -2.32 2.86
N GLN A 86 23.65 -3.39 3.67
CA GLN A 86 23.19 -3.31 5.07
C GLN A 86 23.93 -2.26 5.90
N ALA A 87 25.23 -2.06 5.63
CA ALA A 87 26.03 -1.02 6.29
C ALA A 87 25.55 0.39 5.91
N GLN A 88 25.20 0.61 4.64
CA GLN A 88 24.63 1.87 4.17
C GLN A 88 23.22 2.09 4.75
N ILE A 89 22.37 1.06 4.80
CA ILE A 89 21.04 1.12 5.43
C ILE A 89 21.16 1.50 6.90
N SER A 90 22.07 0.86 7.63
CA SER A 90 22.30 1.13 9.06
C SER A 90 22.89 2.51 9.31
N ALA A 91 23.55 3.11 8.31
CA ALA A 91 24.08 4.46 8.34
C ALA A 91 23.07 5.53 7.90
N LEU A 92 21.84 5.15 7.51
CA LEU A 92 20.84 6.13 7.08
C LEU A 92 20.46 7.06 8.24
N PRO A 93 20.31 8.36 7.96
CA PRO A 93 19.82 9.29 8.96
C PRO A 93 18.38 8.92 9.37
N PRO A 94 17.97 9.25 10.60
CA PRO A 94 16.62 9.01 11.06
C PRO A 94 15.58 9.59 10.11
N ARG A 95 14.52 8.83 9.82
CA ARG A 95 13.39 9.30 9.01
C ARG A 95 12.47 10.22 9.82
N TRP A 96 12.07 11.31 9.20
CA TRP A 96 11.13 12.30 9.75
C TRP A 96 9.95 12.46 8.80
N CYS A 97 8.74 12.52 9.34
CA CYS A 97 7.51 12.65 8.56
C CYS A 97 6.78 13.93 8.95
N LEU A 98 6.34 14.68 7.94
CA LEU A 98 5.44 15.81 8.12
C LEU A 98 4.04 15.26 8.34
N MET A 99 3.53 15.45 9.56
CA MET A 99 2.21 14.99 9.96
C MET A 99 1.28 16.17 10.15
N ARG A 100 -0.02 15.94 9.93
CA ARG A 100 -1.09 16.86 10.33
C ARG A 100 -2.25 16.11 10.96
N ASN A 101 -2.99 16.77 11.84
CA ASN A 101 -4.25 16.22 12.33
C ASN A 101 -5.37 16.39 11.28
N LYS A 102 -6.45 15.62 11.44
CA LYS A 102 -7.63 15.67 10.55
C LYS A 102 -8.25 17.07 10.41
N ALA A 103 -8.21 17.85 11.50
CA ALA A 103 -8.75 19.21 11.53
C ALA A 103 -7.85 20.24 10.81
N MET A 104 -6.65 19.83 10.35
CA MET A 104 -5.63 20.71 9.77
C MET A 104 -5.19 21.86 10.70
N SER A 105 -5.50 21.78 11.99
CA SER A 105 -5.15 22.79 12.99
C SER A 105 -3.76 22.56 13.59
N LYS A 106 -3.22 21.35 13.45
CA LYS A 106 -1.89 20.96 13.92
C LYS A 106 -1.08 20.38 12.77
N ALA A 107 0.17 20.80 12.64
CA ALA A 107 1.12 20.20 11.72
C ALA A 107 2.55 20.36 12.19
N GLY A 108 3.40 19.40 11.83
CA GLY A 108 4.85 19.51 12.03
C GLY A 108 5.58 18.20 11.76
N TRP A 109 6.91 18.28 11.73
CA TRP A 109 7.78 17.14 11.51
C TRP A 109 7.95 16.32 12.78
N VAL A 110 7.67 15.02 12.71
CA VAL A 110 7.87 14.06 13.79
C VAL A 110 8.81 12.95 13.36
N ALA A 111 9.49 12.29 14.31
CA ALA A 111 10.31 11.13 13.99
C ALA A 111 9.41 9.93 13.65
N GLN A 112 9.69 9.26 12.52
CA GLN A 112 8.85 8.19 11.97
C GLN A 112 8.62 7.03 12.94
N ARG A 113 9.59 6.75 13.82
CA ARG A 113 9.47 5.70 14.86
C ARG A 113 8.33 5.91 15.89
N TYR A 114 7.74 7.11 15.96
CA TYR A 114 6.63 7.41 16.88
C TYR A 114 5.28 7.48 16.18
N ILE A 115 5.21 7.07 14.92
CA ILE A 115 3.96 6.99 14.17
C ILE A 115 3.81 5.61 13.55
N THR A 116 2.57 5.13 13.47
CA THR A 116 2.25 3.88 12.81
C THR A 116 0.88 4.01 12.15
N PRO A 117 0.57 3.21 11.12
CA PRO A 117 -0.76 3.18 10.52
C PRO A 117 -1.86 3.00 11.58
N ASP A 118 -2.95 3.75 11.52
CA ASP A 118 -4.11 3.51 12.38
C ASP A 118 -4.79 2.20 11.92
N GLY A 119 -5.21 1.35 12.86
CA GLY A 119 -5.70 -0.01 12.55
C GLY A 119 -4.64 -1.11 12.58
N SER A 120 -3.34 -0.80 12.72
CA SER A 120 -2.30 -1.77 13.07
C SER A 120 -2.18 -1.94 14.60
N GLU A 121 -3.24 -2.42 15.26
CA GLU A 121 -3.16 -2.71 16.69
C GLU A 121 -2.32 -3.97 16.92
N PRO A 122 -1.30 -3.96 17.81
CA PRO A 122 -0.79 -5.19 18.39
C PRO A 122 -1.93 -5.86 19.15
N ILE A 123 -2.16 -7.15 18.91
CA ILE A 123 -3.23 -7.93 19.53
C ILE A 123 -2.96 -8.01 21.04
N ALA A 124 -3.51 -7.08 21.81
CA ALA A 124 -3.54 -7.15 23.27
C ALA A 124 -4.94 -6.78 23.77
N ALA A 125 -5.65 -7.82 24.22
CA ALA A 125 -6.85 -7.81 25.05
C ALA A 125 -8.09 -7.08 24.48
N ALA A 126 -8.85 -7.83 23.68
CA ALA A 126 -10.23 -7.52 23.34
C ALA A 126 -11.08 -7.30 24.60
N THR A 127 -11.69 -6.11 24.72
CA THR A 127 -12.92 -5.94 25.51
C THR A 127 -14.02 -5.36 24.61
N LYS A 128 -14.95 -6.26 24.26
CA LYS A 128 -16.31 -6.08 23.72
C LYS A 128 -16.77 -4.63 23.46
N SER A 129 -17.11 -4.30 22.20
CA SER A 129 -18.41 -3.70 21.86
C SER A 129 -18.66 -3.43 20.36
N ARG A 130 -19.92 -3.71 19.98
CA ARG A 130 -20.78 -3.15 18.90
C ARG A 130 -20.56 -3.66 17.45
N PRO A 131 -21.64 -3.90 16.67
CA PRO A 131 -21.52 -4.38 15.29
C PRO A 131 -21.10 -3.20 14.40
N THR A 132 -19.83 -3.18 14.02
CA THR A 132 -19.29 -2.30 12.99
C THR A 132 -19.87 -2.76 11.64
N GLN A 133 -20.36 -1.83 10.82
CA GLN A 133 -20.44 -2.07 9.38
C GLN A 133 -19.08 -2.64 8.94
N PRO A 134 -19.03 -3.76 8.20
CA PRO A 134 -17.76 -4.33 7.80
C PRO A 134 -16.94 -3.24 7.10
N ALA A 135 -15.69 -3.07 7.53
CA ALA A 135 -14.74 -2.22 6.82
C ALA A 135 -14.74 -2.63 5.34
N PRO A 136 -14.60 -1.68 4.39
CA PRO A 136 -14.52 -2.03 2.98
C PRO A 136 -13.46 -3.11 2.77
N GLU A 137 -13.81 -4.20 2.09
CA GLU A 137 -12.86 -5.25 1.74
C GLU A 137 -11.73 -4.62 0.89
N PRO A 138 -10.46 -4.73 1.29
CA PRO A 138 -9.34 -4.22 0.50
C PRO A 138 -9.39 -4.82 -0.90
N TYR A 139 -9.16 -3.97 -1.90
CA TYR A 139 -9.19 -4.34 -3.32
C TYR A 139 -10.54 -4.90 -3.82
N ALA A 140 -11.66 -4.53 -3.17
CA ALA A 140 -13.00 -4.81 -3.70
C ALA A 140 -13.18 -4.26 -5.11
N ALA A 141 -13.95 -4.98 -5.93
CA ALA A 141 -14.29 -4.54 -7.27
C ALA A 141 -15.11 -3.24 -7.19
N ALA A 142 -14.62 -2.18 -7.83
CA ALA A 142 -15.27 -0.87 -7.85
C ALA A 142 -15.46 -0.37 -9.29
N PRO A 143 -16.63 0.17 -9.63
CA PRO A 143 -16.86 0.77 -10.95
C PRO A 143 -15.88 1.92 -11.21
N GLY A 144 -15.23 1.92 -12.38
CA GLY A 144 -14.32 2.99 -12.80
C GLY A 144 -12.88 2.87 -12.32
N ILE A 145 -12.55 1.83 -11.54
CA ILE A 145 -11.16 1.47 -11.23
C ILE A 145 -10.66 0.49 -12.30
N ASP A 146 -9.46 0.74 -12.83
CA ASP A 146 -8.80 -0.21 -13.73
C ASP A 146 -8.32 -1.42 -12.90
N PRO A 147 -8.85 -2.64 -13.15
CA PRO A 147 -8.48 -3.82 -12.39
C PRO A 147 -7.00 -4.18 -12.55
N VAL A 148 -6.36 -3.86 -13.68
CA VAL A 148 -4.93 -4.13 -13.89
C VAL A 148 -4.07 -3.22 -13.02
N ALA A 149 -4.37 -1.92 -12.98
CA ALA A 149 -3.72 -0.97 -12.08
C ALA A 149 -3.92 -1.37 -10.60
N GLN A 150 -5.15 -1.74 -10.23
CA GLN A 150 -5.47 -2.21 -8.88
C GLN A 150 -4.70 -3.48 -8.49
N ALA A 151 -4.48 -4.41 -9.42
CA ALA A 151 -3.66 -5.59 -9.20
C ALA A 151 -2.17 -5.26 -9.03
N GLN A 152 -1.65 -4.32 -9.81
CA GLN A 152 -0.28 -3.81 -9.68
C GLN A 152 -0.06 -3.18 -8.29
N ASP A 153 -1.02 -2.38 -7.83
CA ASP A 153 -1.00 -1.77 -6.49
C ASP A 153 -1.03 -2.82 -5.37
N LEU A 154 -1.86 -3.86 -5.52
CA LEU A 154 -1.91 -4.98 -4.57
C LEU A 154 -0.55 -5.68 -4.44
N VAL A 155 0.11 -5.99 -5.56
CA VAL A 155 1.43 -6.63 -5.53
C VAL A 155 2.48 -5.68 -4.96
N ARG A 156 2.40 -4.37 -5.25
CA ARG A 156 3.30 -3.38 -4.64
C ARG A 156 3.15 -3.33 -3.12
N GLU A 157 1.92 -3.23 -2.61
CA GLU A 157 1.64 -3.21 -1.17
C GLU A 157 2.14 -4.50 -0.49
N LEU A 158 2.00 -5.65 -1.15
CA LEU A 158 2.50 -6.93 -0.66
C LEU A 158 4.02 -6.88 -0.38
N TYR A 159 4.83 -6.38 -1.32
CA TYR A 159 6.28 -6.22 -1.12
C TYR A 159 6.59 -5.17 -0.05
N GLU A 160 5.90 -4.02 -0.07
CA GLU A 160 6.10 -2.96 0.93
C GLU A 160 5.78 -3.44 2.36
N ARG A 161 4.72 -4.23 2.51
CA ARG A 161 4.31 -4.79 3.81
C ARG A 161 5.33 -5.78 4.33
N GLN A 162 5.83 -6.67 3.46
CA GLN A 162 6.88 -7.61 3.83
C GLN A 162 8.16 -6.88 4.25
N PHE A 163 8.57 -5.88 3.46
CA PHE A 163 9.70 -5.03 3.78
C PHE A 163 9.55 -4.32 5.14
N GLN A 164 8.37 -3.76 5.42
CA GLN A 164 8.09 -3.14 6.73
C GLN A 164 8.16 -4.14 7.88
N SER A 165 7.67 -5.37 7.68
CA SER A 165 7.75 -6.43 8.68
C SER A 165 9.19 -6.87 8.97
N GLU A 166 10.06 -6.93 7.96
CA GLU A 166 11.47 -7.27 8.15
C GLU A 166 12.25 -6.18 8.91
N ASN A 167 11.79 -4.93 8.82
CA ASN A 167 12.45 -3.76 9.40
C ASN A 167 11.75 -3.19 10.65
N SER A 168 10.70 -3.84 11.15
CA SER A 168 9.94 -3.39 12.32
C SER A 168 9.19 -4.54 13.01
N ASN A 169 8.43 -4.23 14.06
CA ASN A 169 7.57 -5.23 14.73
C ASN A 169 6.18 -5.37 14.08
N LEU A 170 5.99 -4.91 12.84
CA LEU A 170 4.73 -5.06 12.12
C LEU A 170 4.56 -6.50 11.60
N PRO A 171 3.32 -7.04 11.56
CA PRO A 171 3.09 -8.35 10.98
C PRO A 171 3.40 -8.40 9.49
N SER A 172 4.06 -9.48 9.07
CA SER A 172 4.34 -9.81 7.67
C SER A 172 3.05 -9.91 6.85
N ALA A 173 3.16 -9.70 5.53
CA ALA A 173 2.06 -9.97 4.61
C ALA A 173 1.64 -11.45 4.58
N PHE A 174 2.50 -12.35 5.08
CA PHE A 174 2.24 -13.78 5.19
C PHE A 174 1.66 -14.19 6.55
N ASP A 175 1.58 -13.27 7.50
CA ASP A 175 0.95 -13.52 8.80
C ASP A 175 -0.53 -13.92 8.59
N PRO A 176 -1.05 -14.97 9.25
CA PRO A 176 -2.45 -15.39 9.12
C PRO A 176 -3.49 -14.29 9.37
N ALA A 177 -3.14 -13.28 10.17
CA ALA A 177 -4.01 -12.13 10.46
C ALA A 177 -4.05 -11.10 9.32
N VAL A 178 -3.11 -11.16 8.37
CA VAL A 178 -2.93 -10.17 7.29
C VAL A 178 -3.10 -10.79 5.90
N SER A 179 -2.63 -12.03 5.71
CA SER A 179 -2.51 -12.69 4.40
C SER A 179 -3.82 -12.77 3.61
N ARG A 180 -4.97 -12.83 4.28
CA ARG A 180 -6.31 -12.82 3.66
C ARG A 180 -6.64 -11.57 2.85
N ASN A 181 -5.90 -10.47 3.07
CA ASN A 181 -6.06 -9.22 2.32
C ASN A 181 -5.44 -9.32 0.92
N TYR A 182 -4.43 -10.17 0.75
CA TYR A 182 -3.66 -10.28 -0.50
C TYR A 182 -3.96 -11.55 -1.27
N PHE A 183 -4.21 -12.66 -0.56
CA PHE A 183 -4.23 -13.99 -1.13
C PHE A 183 -5.60 -14.68 -1.00
N THR A 184 -5.87 -15.65 -1.89
CA THR A 184 -7.03 -16.55 -1.75
C THR A 184 -6.87 -17.47 -0.55
N ASP A 185 -7.98 -18.08 -0.11
CA ASP A 185 -7.98 -18.96 1.07
C ASP A 185 -7.07 -20.21 0.88
N ASP A 186 -6.85 -20.64 -0.36
CA ASP A 186 -5.93 -21.75 -0.70
C ASP A 186 -4.47 -21.40 -0.35
N ILE A 187 -4.01 -20.19 -0.72
CA ILE A 187 -2.66 -19.71 -0.37
C ILE A 187 -2.55 -19.53 1.14
N VAL A 188 -3.58 -18.95 1.76
CA VAL A 188 -3.60 -18.72 3.21
C VAL A 188 -3.48 -20.05 3.97
N ALA A 189 -4.19 -21.09 3.50
CA ALA A 189 -4.07 -22.43 4.04
C ALA A 189 -2.67 -23.04 3.81
N TRP A 190 -2.08 -22.82 2.63
CA TRP A 190 -0.71 -23.25 2.33
C TRP A 190 0.32 -22.58 3.24
N LEU A 191 0.27 -21.25 3.40
CA LEU A 191 1.14 -20.48 4.30
C LEU A 191 1.03 -21.00 5.74
N ALA A 192 -0.20 -21.24 6.21
CA ALA A 192 -0.47 -21.75 7.56
C ALA A 192 0.03 -23.20 7.78
N SER A 193 0.23 -23.98 6.71
CA SER A 193 0.73 -25.34 6.82
C SER A 193 2.20 -25.43 7.25
N GLY A 194 2.96 -24.32 7.16
CA GLY A 194 4.39 -24.29 7.46
C GLY A 194 5.26 -24.96 6.39
N ASN A 195 4.68 -25.47 5.29
CA ASN A 195 5.41 -26.10 4.18
C ASN A 195 6.01 -25.07 3.21
N VAL A 196 6.57 -23.99 3.75
CA VAL A 196 7.18 -22.90 2.99
C VAL A 196 8.69 -23.14 2.94
N GLY A 197 9.14 -23.84 1.90
CA GLY A 197 10.57 -24.20 1.72
C GLY A 197 11.45 -23.09 1.17
N ALA A 198 10.84 -22.01 0.67
CA ALA A 198 11.50 -20.82 0.14
C ALA A 198 10.62 -19.60 0.43
N HIS A 199 11.23 -18.41 0.54
CA HIS A 199 10.50 -17.19 0.81
C HIS A 199 9.48 -16.91 -0.30
N PRO A 200 8.18 -16.71 0.01
CA PRO A 200 7.15 -16.66 -1.03
C PRO A 200 7.31 -15.50 -2.04
N LEU A 201 7.92 -14.37 -1.65
CA LEU A 201 8.18 -13.27 -2.59
C LEU A 201 9.44 -13.44 -3.44
N TYR A 202 10.40 -14.25 -3.01
CA TYR A 202 11.76 -14.27 -3.61
C TYR A 202 12.11 -15.62 -4.23
N GLY A 203 11.34 -16.67 -3.94
CA GLY A 203 11.60 -18.02 -4.46
C GLY A 203 12.92 -18.63 -3.96
N ALA A 204 13.48 -18.10 -2.87
CA ALA A 204 14.77 -18.50 -2.32
C ALA A 204 14.76 -18.52 -0.78
N GLN A 205 15.71 -19.23 -0.17
CA GLN A 205 15.88 -19.23 1.30
C GLN A 205 16.42 -17.89 1.82
N ASP A 206 17.31 -17.27 1.04
CA ASP A 206 17.92 -15.97 1.32
C ASP A 206 17.73 -15.03 0.12
N PHE A 207 17.80 -13.73 0.37
CA PHE A 207 17.71 -12.69 -0.65
C PHE A 207 18.82 -11.66 -0.49
N ASP A 208 19.57 -11.41 -1.56
CA ASP A 208 20.56 -10.32 -1.65
C ASP A 208 20.49 -9.69 -3.04
N GLY A 209 19.87 -8.53 -3.12
CA GLY A 209 19.79 -7.75 -4.35
C GLY A 209 18.64 -6.75 -4.34
N ALA A 210 18.07 -6.49 -5.51
CA ALA A 210 17.11 -5.42 -5.73
C ALA A 210 15.87 -5.92 -6.44
N ILE A 211 14.72 -5.36 -6.07
CA ILE A 211 13.41 -5.70 -6.62
C ILE A 211 12.97 -4.52 -7.48
N GLU A 212 12.56 -4.78 -8.71
CA GLU A 212 12.00 -3.77 -9.59
C GLU A 212 10.52 -3.51 -9.27
N ASP A 213 9.97 -2.43 -9.80
CA ASP A 213 8.55 -2.13 -9.64
C ASP A 213 7.70 -3.25 -10.27
N PRO A 214 6.61 -3.69 -9.62
CA PRO A 214 5.67 -4.63 -10.25
C PRO A 214 5.09 -4.03 -11.52
N MET A 215 5.12 -4.80 -12.61
CA MET A 215 4.61 -4.39 -13.92
C MET A 215 3.57 -5.38 -14.43
N PRO A 216 2.45 -4.93 -15.02
CA PRO A 216 1.55 -5.82 -15.74
C PRO A 216 2.29 -6.55 -16.85
N ASP A 217 1.86 -7.78 -17.15
CA ASP A 217 2.40 -8.51 -18.30
C ASP A 217 2.28 -7.66 -19.58
N PRO A 218 3.36 -7.46 -20.36
CA PRO A 218 3.37 -6.50 -21.45
C PRO A 218 2.53 -6.94 -22.65
N ASP A 219 2.35 -8.26 -22.84
CA ASP A 219 1.63 -8.82 -23.97
C ASP A 219 0.16 -9.11 -23.60
N GLN A 220 -0.07 -9.59 -22.39
CA GLN A 220 -1.36 -10.03 -21.91
C GLN A 220 -1.56 -9.70 -20.42
N PRO A 221 -1.73 -8.41 -20.06
CA PRO A 221 -1.89 -7.99 -18.67
C PRO A 221 -3.16 -8.56 -18.03
N MET A 222 -4.21 -8.81 -18.85
CA MET A 222 -5.43 -9.48 -18.41
C MET A 222 -5.99 -10.41 -19.49
N LEU A 223 -6.30 -11.66 -19.11
CA LEU A 223 -6.99 -12.65 -19.94
C LEU A 223 -8.15 -13.27 -19.18
N ARG A 224 -9.38 -13.09 -19.67
CA ARG A 224 -10.60 -13.71 -19.09
C ARG A 224 -10.76 -13.43 -17.58
N GLY A 225 -10.41 -12.23 -17.14
CA GLY A 225 -10.49 -11.79 -15.74
C GLY A 225 -9.35 -12.27 -14.83
N MET A 226 -8.40 -13.06 -15.36
CA MET A 226 -7.11 -13.30 -14.73
C MET A 226 -6.15 -12.18 -15.13
N ILE A 227 -5.46 -11.62 -14.15
CA ILE A 227 -4.50 -10.52 -14.31
C ILE A 227 -3.11 -11.07 -13.96
N THR A 228 -2.11 -10.71 -14.76
CA THR A 228 -0.73 -11.17 -14.60
C THR A 228 0.15 -9.97 -14.29
N ILE A 229 0.84 -10.02 -13.14
CA ILE A 229 1.81 -9.01 -12.72
C ILE A 229 3.19 -9.68 -12.59
N ASN A 230 4.18 -9.12 -13.29
CA ASN A 230 5.57 -9.54 -13.26
C ASN A 230 6.33 -8.65 -12.28
N VAL A 231 7.18 -9.26 -11.45
CA VAL A 231 8.14 -8.55 -10.61
C VAL A 231 9.52 -9.10 -10.94
N ASP A 232 10.31 -8.28 -11.62
CA ASP A 232 11.70 -8.57 -11.91
C ASP A 232 12.57 -8.20 -10.71
N PHE A 233 13.58 -9.01 -10.43
CA PHE A 233 14.52 -8.73 -9.36
C PHE A 233 15.87 -9.39 -9.60
N THR A 234 16.92 -8.82 -9.03
CA THR A 234 18.23 -9.46 -8.95
C THR A 234 18.37 -10.12 -7.58
N ASN A 235 18.79 -11.39 -7.55
CA ASN A 235 19.12 -12.11 -6.32
C ASN A 235 20.48 -12.80 -6.48
N PHE A 236 21.44 -12.49 -5.61
CA PHE A 236 22.84 -12.91 -5.70
C PHE A 236 23.45 -12.68 -7.10
N GLY A 237 23.14 -11.52 -7.69
CA GLY A 237 23.62 -11.11 -9.01
C GLY A 237 22.98 -11.86 -10.19
N LYS A 238 21.93 -12.65 -9.96
CA LYS A 238 21.15 -13.31 -11.02
C LYS A 238 19.80 -12.63 -11.17
N ASP A 239 19.44 -12.33 -12.39
CA ASP A 239 18.10 -11.84 -12.71
C ASP A 239 17.10 -12.99 -12.56
N GLN A 240 16.00 -12.71 -11.88
CA GLN A 240 14.91 -13.62 -11.60
C GLN A 240 13.59 -12.86 -11.76
N ARG A 241 12.50 -13.61 -11.94
CA ARG A 241 11.15 -13.06 -12.02
C ARG A 241 10.20 -13.83 -11.12
N ALA A 242 9.37 -13.10 -10.40
CA ALA A 242 8.14 -13.61 -9.80
C ALA A 242 6.95 -13.21 -10.68
N VAL A 243 6.06 -14.16 -10.96
CA VAL A 243 4.82 -13.94 -11.72
C VAL A 243 3.64 -14.16 -10.80
N PHE A 244 2.87 -13.11 -10.57
CA PHE A 244 1.68 -13.11 -9.73
C PHE A 244 0.43 -13.21 -10.60
N TYR A 245 -0.42 -14.17 -10.29
CA TYR A 245 -1.73 -14.31 -10.94
C TYR A 245 -2.82 -13.90 -9.98
N LEU A 246 -3.61 -12.91 -10.40
CA LEU A 246 -4.69 -12.33 -9.62
C LEU A 246 -6.01 -12.51 -10.33
N ARG A 247 -7.09 -12.61 -9.55
CA ARG A 247 -8.46 -12.55 -10.06
C ARG A 247 -9.42 -12.08 -8.97
N ALA A 248 -10.62 -11.68 -9.37
CA ALA A 248 -11.69 -11.41 -8.43
C ALA A 248 -12.05 -12.70 -7.66
N ASP A 249 -12.01 -12.65 -6.34
CA ASP A 249 -12.38 -13.78 -5.48
C ASP A 249 -13.88 -13.73 -5.15
N THR A 250 -14.67 -14.41 -5.98
CA THR A 250 -16.14 -14.45 -5.83
C THR A 250 -16.61 -15.19 -4.57
N THR A 251 -15.72 -15.82 -3.81
CA THR A 251 -16.06 -16.43 -2.51
C THR A 251 -16.12 -15.39 -1.39
N LYS A 252 -15.54 -14.21 -1.60
CA LYS A 252 -15.52 -13.10 -0.65
C LYS A 252 -16.54 -12.01 -1.03
N PRO A 253 -17.13 -11.30 -0.03
CA PRO A 253 -18.01 -10.18 -0.30
C PRO A 253 -17.33 -9.10 -1.15
N GLY A 254 -18.01 -8.59 -2.17
CA GLY A 254 -17.45 -7.55 -3.06
C GLY A 254 -16.43 -8.06 -4.09
N ALA A 255 -16.24 -9.39 -4.17
CA ALA A 255 -15.36 -10.06 -5.14
C ALA A 255 -13.99 -9.37 -5.31
N PRO A 256 -13.25 -9.16 -4.22
CA PRO A 256 -12.02 -8.38 -4.27
C PRO A 256 -10.92 -9.12 -5.04
N LEU A 257 -9.97 -8.39 -5.61
CA LEU A 257 -8.80 -8.99 -6.26
C LEU A 257 -7.95 -9.72 -5.22
N ARG A 258 -7.60 -10.97 -5.50
CA ARG A 258 -6.69 -11.78 -4.69
C ARG A 258 -5.72 -12.51 -5.59
N ILE A 259 -4.49 -12.63 -5.11
CA ILE A 259 -3.47 -13.50 -5.69
C ILE A 259 -3.91 -14.94 -5.42
N PHE A 260 -3.96 -15.76 -6.47
CA PHE A 260 -4.35 -17.18 -6.39
C PHE A 260 -3.27 -18.14 -6.90
N ARG A 261 -2.14 -17.58 -7.36
CA ARG A 261 -0.94 -18.31 -7.76
C ARG A 261 0.24 -17.36 -7.84
N VAL A 262 1.41 -17.85 -7.43
CA VAL A 262 2.70 -17.19 -7.67
C VAL A 262 3.67 -18.19 -8.26
N GLU A 263 4.39 -17.78 -9.29
CA GLU A 263 5.43 -18.55 -9.95
C GLU A 263 6.78 -17.85 -9.83
N HIS A 264 7.80 -18.65 -9.58
CA HIS A 264 9.22 -18.31 -9.60
C HIS A 264 9.92 -19.28 -10.55
N ASP A 265 11.19 -19.04 -10.87
CA ASP A 265 11.98 -19.97 -11.69
C ASP A 265 12.09 -21.37 -11.02
N GLY A 266 11.34 -22.33 -11.54
CA GLY A 266 11.36 -23.72 -11.09
C GLY A 266 10.55 -24.01 -9.83
N TRP A 267 9.80 -23.04 -9.31
CA TRP A 267 8.96 -23.22 -8.12
C TRP A 267 7.68 -22.39 -8.23
N SER A 268 6.57 -22.93 -7.73
CA SER A 268 5.28 -22.23 -7.73
C SER A 268 4.45 -22.66 -6.53
N TYR A 269 3.57 -21.79 -6.07
CA TYR A 269 2.56 -22.12 -5.05
C TYR A 269 1.17 -21.64 -5.48
N PRO A 270 0.09 -22.31 -5.01
CA PRO A 270 -1.24 -21.75 -5.06
C PRO A 270 -1.24 -20.44 -4.33
#